data_AF-A0A2D4DMU1-F1
#
_entry.id   AF-A0A2D4DMU1-F1
#
_cell.length_a   1.000
_cell.length_b   1.000
_cell.length_c   1.000
_cell.angle_alpha   90.00
_cell.angle_beta   90.00
_cell.angle_gamma   90.00
#
_symmetry.space_group_name_H-M   'P 1'
#
loop_
_entity.id
_entity.type
_entity.pdbx_description
1 polymer ?
#
loop_
_entity_poly.entity_id
_entity_poly.type
_entity_poly.pdbx_seq_one_letter_code
_entity_poly.pdbx_strand_id
1 'polypeptide(L)'
;MYKLVIIEDEHIIRKWLRYAIDYKALDILVVGEAKDGQAGAALIKECHPDIVLTDINMPIMTAFDMFEATKEQFYAKIILSGYADFPNARSAIHYGVLEFLAKPVEKAALWKSLQSVMAKIEKQKEARLQGDTTTHYLPLPKVNDQIPDVVKDMLDWVHAHFQEKITTSQLAHDLGYSESYLYQNIKKHLQMTLSDYINQYRINQAIQLMQKEPDLMVYQIAEAVGIYDYRYFDRVFKKYLGQTVKAFKEEHLTKDTDGSMS
;
A
#
# COMPACT_ATOMS: atom_id res chain seq x y z
N MET A 1 -4.66 -16.57 -14.75
CA MET A 1 -3.89 -15.72 -15.67
C MET A 1 -3.87 -14.28 -15.19
N TYR A 2 -2.69 -13.77 -14.83
CA TYR A 2 -2.48 -12.39 -14.37
C TYR A 2 -2.26 -11.43 -15.55
N LYS A 3 -2.81 -10.23 -15.48
CA LYS A 3 -2.63 -9.17 -16.49
C LYS A 3 -1.44 -8.28 -16.13
N LEU A 4 -0.52 -8.11 -17.08
CA LEU A 4 0.67 -7.27 -16.94
C LEU A 4 0.61 -6.09 -17.90
N VAL A 5 0.90 -4.88 -17.39
CA VAL A 5 1.19 -3.69 -18.20
C VAL A 5 2.66 -3.32 -18.04
N ILE A 6 3.32 -2.98 -19.15
CA ILE A 6 4.74 -2.59 -19.20
C ILE A 6 4.83 -1.11 -19.58
N ILE A 7 5.57 -0.32 -18.81
CA ILE A 7 5.67 1.14 -18.98
C ILE A 7 7.14 1.53 -18.93
N GLU A 8 7.67 1.97 -20.06
CA GLU A 8 9.10 2.23 -20.22
C GLU A 8 9.23 3.18 -21.40
N ASP A 9 9.97 4.28 -21.29
CA ASP A 9 10.02 5.31 -22.33
C ASP A 9 10.93 4.89 -23.49
N GLU A 10 12.03 4.20 -23.18
CA GLU A 10 12.94 3.64 -24.18
C GLU A 10 12.28 2.50 -24.98
N HIS A 11 11.97 2.76 -26.26
CA HIS A 11 11.28 1.81 -27.14
C HIS A 11 11.99 0.44 -27.24
N ILE A 12 13.33 0.42 -27.26
CA ILE A 12 14.11 -0.81 -27.36
C ILE A 12 13.95 -1.65 -26.09
N ILE A 13 14.02 -1.02 -24.92
CA ILE A 13 13.89 -1.69 -23.62
C ILE A 13 12.46 -2.19 -23.44
N ARG A 14 11.44 -1.36 -23.74
CA ARG A 14 10.03 -1.74 -23.68
C ARG A 14 9.73 -2.97 -24.53
N LYS A 15 10.21 -2.97 -25.78
CA LYS A 15 10.06 -4.13 -26.70
C LYS A 15 10.84 -5.34 -26.19
N TRP A 16 12.03 -5.15 -25.63
CA TRP A 16 12.78 -6.26 -25.04
C TRP A 16 12.00 -6.88 -23.88
N LEU A 17 11.49 -6.09 -22.95
CA LEU A 17 10.69 -6.55 -21.82
C LEU A 17 9.51 -7.38 -22.32
N ARG A 18 8.75 -6.87 -23.30
CA ARG A 18 7.59 -7.56 -23.89
C ARG A 18 7.84 -9.00 -24.37
N TYR A 19 9.07 -9.30 -24.80
CA TYR A 19 9.46 -10.59 -25.38
C TYR A 19 10.60 -11.29 -24.63
N ALA A 20 11.06 -10.74 -23.50
CA ALA A 20 12.28 -11.19 -22.82
C ALA A 20 12.16 -12.63 -22.32
N ILE A 21 10.96 -13.01 -21.86
CA ILE A 21 10.65 -14.28 -21.21
C ILE A 21 9.33 -14.85 -21.73
N ASP A 22 9.11 -16.15 -21.45
CA ASP A 22 7.83 -16.80 -21.71
C ASP A 22 6.81 -16.46 -20.62
N TYR A 23 6.08 -15.37 -20.82
CA TYR A 23 5.02 -14.95 -19.90
C TYR A 23 3.89 -15.98 -19.76
N LYS A 24 3.61 -16.77 -20.80
CA LYS A 24 2.55 -17.78 -20.73
C LYS A 24 2.91 -18.90 -19.77
N ALA A 25 4.19 -19.28 -19.71
CA ALA A 25 4.68 -20.26 -18.74
C ALA A 25 4.56 -19.77 -17.28
N LEU A 26 4.44 -18.46 -17.06
CA LEU A 26 4.15 -17.85 -15.76
C LEU A 26 2.65 -17.55 -15.56
N ASP A 27 1.76 -18.00 -16.44
CA ASP A 27 0.34 -17.63 -16.42
C ASP A 27 0.13 -16.10 -16.41
N ILE A 28 0.97 -15.36 -17.15
CA ILE A 28 0.90 -13.91 -17.33
C ILE A 28 0.51 -13.58 -18.77
N LEU A 29 -0.40 -12.62 -18.92
CA LEU A 29 -0.76 -11.99 -20.18
C LEU A 29 -0.33 -10.52 -20.16
N VAL A 30 0.54 -10.11 -21.08
CA VAL A 30 0.85 -8.68 -21.29
C VAL A 30 -0.30 -8.05 -22.06
N VAL A 31 -1.08 -7.20 -21.39
CA VAL A 31 -2.31 -6.58 -21.91
C VAL A 31 -2.08 -5.20 -22.52
N GLY A 32 -0.96 -4.54 -22.22
CA GLY A 32 -0.65 -3.23 -22.77
C GLY A 32 0.80 -2.79 -22.54
N GLU A 33 1.22 -1.83 -23.36
CA GLU A 33 2.54 -1.20 -23.31
C GLU A 33 2.39 0.32 -23.42
N ALA A 34 3.05 1.08 -22.55
CA ALA A 34 3.07 2.54 -22.59
C ALA A 34 4.50 3.10 -22.59
N LYS A 35 4.65 4.29 -23.16
CA LYS A 35 5.94 5.00 -23.30
C LYS A 35 6.17 6.10 -22.26
N ASP A 36 5.16 6.40 -21.44
CA ASP A 36 5.19 7.46 -20.44
C ASP A 36 4.12 7.17 -19.36
N GLY A 37 4.23 7.85 -18.22
CA GLY A 37 3.31 7.63 -17.10
C GLY A 37 1.87 8.06 -17.40
N GLN A 38 1.64 9.00 -18.32
CA GLN A 38 0.28 9.46 -18.64
C GLN A 38 -0.47 8.41 -19.45
N ALA A 39 0.14 7.89 -20.52
CA ALA A 39 -0.38 6.76 -21.29
C ALA A 39 -0.48 5.51 -20.40
N GLY A 40 0.50 5.31 -19.51
CA GLY A 40 0.51 4.27 -18.51
C GLY A 40 -0.73 4.31 -17.60
N ALA A 41 -1.04 5.48 -17.04
CA ALA A 41 -2.20 5.68 -16.19
C ALA A 41 -3.52 5.40 -16.92
N ALA A 42 -3.63 5.79 -18.19
CA ALA A 42 -4.81 5.50 -19.01
C ALA A 42 -4.99 3.99 -19.23
N LEU A 43 -3.90 3.28 -19.58
CA LEU A 43 -3.93 1.83 -19.76
C LEU A 43 -4.26 1.08 -18.47
N ILE A 44 -3.71 1.52 -17.33
CA ILE A 44 -4.02 0.94 -16.02
C ILE A 44 -5.53 1.03 -15.76
N LYS A 45 -6.11 2.21 -16.00
CA LYS A 45 -7.54 2.47 -15.84
C LYS A 45 -8.42 1.61 -16.74
N GLU A 46 -8.02 1.43 -17.99
CA GLU A 46 -8.77 0.68 -18.99
C GLU A 46 -8.65 -0.84 -18.78
N CYS A 47 -7.44 -1.35 -18.60
CA CYS A 47 -7.16 -2.78 -18.63
C CYS A 47 -7.32 -3.47 -17.28
N HIS A 48 -7.31 -2.69 -16.18
CA HIS A 48 -7.29 -3.19 -14.80
C HIS A 48 -6.24 -4.31 -14.60
N PRO A 49 -4.94 -4.00 -14.76
CA PRO A 49 -3.90 -5.01 -14.67
C PRO A 49 -3.72 -5.52 -13.24
N ASP A 50 -3.23 -6.76 -13.09
CA ASP A 50 -2.79 -7.29 -11.80
C ASP A 50 -1.38 -6.81 -11.42
N ILE A 51 -0.54 -6.58 -12.44
CA ILE A 51 0.87 -6.22 -12.29
C ILE A 51 1.19 -5.05 -13.23
N VAL A 52 1.94 -4.07 -12.74
CA VAL A 52 2.56 -3.01 -13.53
C VAL A 52 4.06 -3.09 -13.36
N LEU A 53 4.77 -3.20 -14.48
CA LEU A 53 6.22 -3.09 -14.56
C LEU A 53 6.55 -1.73 -15.17
N THR A 54 7.21 -0.86 -14.42
CA THR A 54 7.45 0.53 -14.86
C THR A 54 8.87 0.99 -14.61
N ASP A 55 9.41 1.84 -15.49
CA ASP A 55 10.55 2.69 -15.14
C ASP A 55 10.12 3.82 -14.18
N ILE A 56 11.06 4.39 -13.42
CA ILE A 56 10.80 5.50 -12.49
C ILE A 56 10.68 6.82 -13.25
N ASN A 57 11.74 7.14 -14.00
CA ASN A 57 11.95 8.45 -14.59
C ASN A 57 11.52 8.42 -16.05
N MET A 58 10.25 8.71 -16.29
CA MET A 58 9.68 8.78 -17.64
C MET A 58 9.30 10.22 -17.97
N PRO A 59 9.32 10.62 -19.26
CA PRO A 59 8.80 11.90 -19.70
C PRO A 59 7.34 12.10 -19.31
N ILE A 60 6.90 13.36 -19.21
CA ILE A 60 5.52 13.80 -18.96
C ILE A 60 5.01 13.49 -17.54
N MET A 61 5.15 12.26 -17.06
CA MET A 61 4.65 11.79 -15.78
C MET A 61 5.56 10.70 -15.23
N THR A 62 6.04 10.86 -13.99
CA THR A 62 6.88 9.85 -13.33
C THR A 62 6.05 8.65 -12.88
N ALA A 63 6.71 7.54 -12.53
CA ALA A 63 6.02 6.38 -11.96
C ALA A 63 5.20 6.75 -10.71
N PHE A 64 5.73 7.62 -9.84
CA PHE A 64 5.05 7.99 -8.61
C PHE A 64 3.81 8.84 -8.86
N ASP A 65 3.89 9.79 -9.79
CA ASP A 65 2.73 10.58 -10.21
C ASP A 65 1.64 9.69 -10.84
N MET A 66 2.07 8.71 -11.64
CA MET A 66 1.18 7.71 -12.22
C MET A 66 0.52 6.84 -11.15
N PHE A 67 1.27 6.37 -10.15
CA PHE A 67 0.73 5.60 -9.03
C PHE A 67 -0.29 6.40 -8.23
N GLU A 68 -0.04 7.69 -8.00
CA GLU A 68 -1.01 8.58 -7.35
C GLU A 68 -2.28 8.75 -8.20
N ALA A 69 -2.13 8.92 -9.52
CA ALA A 69 -3.24 9.09 -10.47
C ALA A 69 -4.09 7.82 -10.67
N THR A 70 -3.61 6.66 -10.22
CA THR A 70 -4.24 5.34 -10.35
C THR A 70 -4.41 4.62 -9.01
N LYS A 71 -4.27 5.34 -7.89
CA LYS A 71 -4.31 4.79 -6.53
C LYS A 71 -5.60 4.05 -6.17
N GLU A 72 -6.71 4.40 -6.82
CA GLU A 72 -8.03 3.75 -6.62
C GLU A 72 -8.06 2.32 -7.17
N GLN A 73 -7.05 1.90 -7.95
CA GLN A 73 -6.94 0.56 -8.50
C GLN A 73 -5.82 -0.22 -7.82
N PHE A 74 -6.16 -1.42 -7.37
CA PHE A 74 -5.19 -2.33 -6.79
C PHE A 74 -4.45 -3.11 -7.88
N TYR A 75 -3.15 -2.94 -7.93
CA TYR A 75 -2.23 -3.71 -8.75
C TYR A 75 -0.84 -3.74 -8.09
N ALA A 76 -0.12 -4.84 -8.31
CA ALA A 76 1.25 -5.00 -7.87
C ALA A 76 2.19 -4.11 -8.69
N LYS A 77 3.07 -3.39 -8.00
CA LYS A 77 3.99 -2.43 -8.60
C LYS A 77 5.41 -2.98 -8.60
N ILE A 78 6.01 -3.11 -9.77
CA ILE A 78 7.42 -3.46 -9.97
C ILE A 78 8.10 -2.29 -10.63
N ILE A 79 9.19 -1.83 -10.04
CA ILE A 79 9.99 -0.72 -10.57
C ILE A 79 11.26 -1.25 -11.24
N LEU A 80 11.60 -0.72 -12.40
CA LEU A 80 12.92 -0.79 -13.00
C LEU A 80 13.76 0.38 -12.46
N SER A 81 14.94 0.09 -11.90
CA SER A 81 15.79 1.11 -11.27
C SER A 81 17.20 1.09 -11.85
N GLY A 82 17.73 2.27 -12.21
CA GLY A 82 19.15 2.45 -12.48
C GLY A 82 19.97 2.63 -11.20
N TYR A 83 21.30 2.64 -11.34
CA TYR A 83 22.24 2.81 -10.22
C TYR A 83 22.09 4.16 -9.49
N ALA A 84 21.49 5.17 -10.15
CA ALA A 84 21.28 6.52 -9.63
C ALA A 84 19.97 6.70 -8.84
N ASP A 85 19.08 5.71 -8.81
CA ASP A 85 17.71 5.86 -8.30
C ASP A 85 17.52 5.49 -6.83
N PHE A 86 18.61 5.23 -6.10
CA PHE A 86 18.57 4.84 -4.69
C PHE A 86 17.81 5.80 -3.76
N PRO A 87 17.86 7.14 -3.95
CA PRO A 87 17.04 8.07 -3.17
C PRO A 87 15.52 7.87 -3.39
N ASN A 88 15.12 7.48 -4.61
CA ASN A 88 13.72 7.26 -4.99
C ASN A 88 13.18 5.92 -4.49
N ALA A 89 14.05 4.92 -4.25
CA ALA A 89 13.68 3.62 -3.71
C ALA A 89 13.03 3.70 -2.31
N ARG A 90 13.40 4.69 -1.49
CA ARG A 90 12.74 4.93 -0.18
C ARG A 90 11.32 5.46 -0.32
N SER A 91 11.07 6.35 -1.27
CA SER A 91 9.74 6.90 -1.54
C SER A 91 8.80 5.83 -2.11
N ALA A 92 9.34 4.95 -2.97
CA ALA A 92 8.60 3.84 -3.57
C ALA A 92 7.96 2.87 -2.57
N ILE A 93 8.51 2.74 -1.36
CA ILE A 93 7.88 1.95 -0.27
C ILE A 93 6.50 2.52 0.10
N HIS A 94 6.35 3.85 0.12
CA HIS A 94 5.09 4.52 0.46
C HIS A 94 3.99 4.27 -0.58
N TYR A 95 4.39 4.01 -1.83
CA TYR A 95 3.48 3.66 -2.93
C TYR A 95 3.18 2.15 -3.00
N GLY A 96 3.68 1.34 -2.06
CA GLY A 96 3.45 -0.10 -2.03
C GLY A 96 4.17 -0.87 -3.14
N VAL A 97 5.33 -0.38 -3.60
CA VAL A 97 6.16 -1.10 -4.56
C VAL A 97 6.64 -2.42 -3.96
N LEU A 98 6.40 -3.51 -4.67
CA LEU A 98 6.66 -4.86 -4.16
C LEU A 98 8.06 -5.36 -4.49
N GLU A 99 8.67 -4.87 -5.57
CA GLU A 99 9.95 -5.38 -6.07
C GLU A 99 10.65 -4.33 -6.95
N PHE A 100 11.99 -4.36 -6.94
CA PHE A 100 12.85 -3.54 -7.79
C PHE A 100 13.70 -4.43 -8.69
N LEU A 101 13.86 -4.03 -9.95
CA LEU A 101 14.73 -4.69 -10.92
C LEU A 101 15.82 -3.71 -11.36
N ALA A 102 17.07 -4.06 -11.11
CA ALA A 102 18.21 -3.26 -11.56
C ALA A 102 18.31 -3.26 -13.09
N LYS A 103 18.55 -2.09 -13.68
CA LYS A 103 18.98 -1.95 -15.08
C LYS A 103 20.50 -2.21 -15.19
N PRO A 104 21.00 -2.96 -16.19
CA PRO A 104 20.25 -3.62 -17.26
C PRO A 104 19.47 -4.82 -16.72
N VAL A 105 18.20 -4.93 -17.14
CA VAL A 105 17.32 -5.99 -16.63
C VAL A 105 17.76 -7.33 -17.21
N GLU A 106 18.05 -8.30 -16.35
CA GLU A 106 18.37 -9.66 -16.76
C GLU A 106 17.11 -10.53 -16.83
N LYS A 107 17.05 -11.45 -17.80
CA LYS A 107 15.90 -12.37 -17.97
C LYS A 107 15.60 -13.18 -16.71
N ALA A 108 16.64 -13.72 -16.07
CA ALA A 108 16.51 -14.51 -14.85
C ALA A 108 15.97 -13.67 -13.68
N ALA A 109 16.44 -12.42 -13.55
CA ALA A 109 15.99 -11.49 -12.53
C ALA A 109 14.51 -11.10 -12.74
N LEU A 110 14.13 -10.77 -13.99
CA LEU A 110 12.74 -10.46 -14.35
C LEU A 110 11.80 -11.63 -14.05
N TRP A 111 12.19 -12.85 -14.46
CA TRP A 111 11.43 -14.07 -14.18
C TRP A 111 11.21 -14.27 -12.67
N LYS A 112 12.29 -14.22 -11.88
CA LYS A 112 12.23 -14.41 -10.42
C LYS A 112 11.40 -13.32 -9.73
N SER A 113 11.52 -12.08 -10.18
CA SER A 113 10.75 -10.94 -9.66
C SER A 113 9.25 -11.13 -9.88
N LEU A 114 8.84 -11.51 -11.09
CA LEU A 114 7.43 -11.79 -11.40
C LEU A 114 6.89 -12.96 -10.58
N GLN A 115 7.67 -14.04 -10.42
CA GLN A 115 7.28 -15.16 -9.54
C GLN A 115 7.10 -14.73 -8.07
N SER A 116 8.04 -13.94 -7.53
CA SER A 116 7.97 -13.39 -6.18
C SER A 116 6.70 -12.56 -5.98
N VAL A 117 6.40 -11.68 -6.95
CA VAL A 117 5.22 -10.81 -6.92
C VAL A 117 3.93 -11.62 -7.00
N MET A 118 3.85 -12.61 -7.89
CA MET A 118 2.69 -13.50 -7.98
C MET A 118 2.44 -14.25 -6.67
N ALA A 119 3.48 -14.79 -6.03
CA ALA A 119 3.34 -15.45 -4.74
C ALA A 119 2.85 -14.49 -3.64
N LYS A 120 3.29 -13.22 -3.67
CA LYS A 120 2.79 -12.18 -2.76
C LYS A 120 1.31 -11.86 -3.02
N ILE A 121 0.90 -11.74 -4.29
CA ILE A 121 -0.50 -11.53 -4.68
C ILE A 121 -1.37 -12.70 -4.23
N GLU A 122 -0.90 -13.94 -4.44
CA GLU A 122 -1.67 -15.13 -4.08
C GLU A 122 -1.80 -15.26 -2.57
N LYS A 123 -0.73 -15.04 -1.81
CA LYS A 123 -0.80 -14.99 -0.34
C LYS A 123 -1.76 -13.92 0.16
N GLN A 124 -1.84 -12.77 -0.52
CA GLN A 124 -2.83 -11.73 -0.19
C GLN A 124 -4.26 -12.16 -0.53
N LYS A 125 -4.47 -12.89 -1.64
CA LYS A 125 -5.76 -13.47 -2.02
C LYS A 125 -6.19 -14.59 -1.07
N GLU A 126 -5.27 -15.46 -0.66
CA GLU A 126 -5.48 -16.54 0.30
C GLU A 126 -5.79 -16.01 1.70
N ALA A 127 -5.05 -14.99 2.16
CA ALA A 127 -5.37 -14.28 3.40
C ALA A 127 -6.78 -13.64 3.34
N ARG A 128 -7.20 -13.18 2.16
CA ARG A 128 -8.55 -12.65 1.91
C ARG A 128 -9.63 -13.74 1.86
N LEU A 129 -9.28 -14.98 1.50
CA LEU A 129 -10.19 -16.13 1.42
C LEU A 129 -10.33 -16.89 2.75
N GLN A 130 -9.33 -16.85 3.62
CA GLN A 130 -9.33 -17.55 4.92
C GLN A 130 -9.98 -16.76 6.07
N GLY A 131 -10.72 -15.68 5.77
CA GLY A 131 -11.56 -15.00 6.76
C GLY A 131 -10.81 -14.07 7.72
N ASP A 132 -9.53 -13.79 7.49
CA ASP A 132 -8.82 -12.75 8.23
C ASP A 132 -9.15 -11.40 7.56
N THR A 133 -10.24 -10.80 8.01
CA THR A 133 -10.86 -9.59 7.46
C THR A 133 -10.05 -8.34 7.82
N THR A 134 -8.74 -8.36 7.58
CA THR A 134 -7.86 -7.22 7.80
C THR A 134 -7.26 -6.80 6.46
N THR A 135 -8.13 -6.23 5.63
CA THR A 135 -7.68 -5.35 4.54
C THR A 135 -7.02 -4.15 5.22
N HIS A 136 -5.69 -4.19 5.41
CA HIS A 136 -4.96 -2.99 5.82
C HIS A 136 -4.93 -2.05 4.61
N TYR A 137 -5.89 -1.13 4.56
CA TYR A 137 -6.01 -0.09 3.54
C TYR A 137 -4.77 0.82 3.48
N LEU A 138 -4.08 0.97 4.60
CA LEU A 138 -2.80 1.66 4.72
C LEU A 138 -1.70 0.63 5.02
N PRO A 139 -0.63 0.58 4.20
CA PRO A 139 0.49 -0.31 4.46
C PRO A 139 1.22 0.12 5.72
N LEU A 140 1.04 -0.63 6.81
CA LEU A 140 1.87 -0.48 8.00
C LEU A 140 3.20 -1.23 7.81
N PRO A 141 4.31 -0.74 8.40
CA PRO A 141 5.57 -1.46 8.43
C PRO A 141 5.34 -2.89 8.96
N LYS A 142 5.72 -3.88 8.15
CA LYS A 142 5.60 -5.29 8.57
C LYS A 142 6.70 -5.60 9.57
N VAL A 143 6.32 -6.19 10.69
CA VAL A 143 7.27 -6.75 11.65
C VAL A 143 7.96 -7.94 10.99
N ASN A 144 9.28 -7.88 10.86
CA ASN A 144 10.13 -8.97 10.38
C ASN A 144 11.25 -9.22 11.39
N ASP A 145 12.04 -10.27 11.18
CA ASP A 145 13.12 -10.69 12.10
C ASP A 145 14.25 -9.65 12.26
N GLN A 146 14.23 -8.54 11.49
CA GLN A 146 15.21 -7.47 11.56
C GLN A 146 14.74 -6.31 12.47
N ILE A 147 13.50 -6.35 12.96
CA ILE A 147 12.97 -5.37 13.90
C ILE A 147 13.38 -5.78 15.33
N PRO A 148 14.00 -4.87 16.12
CA PRO A 148 14.34 -5.14 17.50
C PRO A 148 13.11 -5.46 18.34
N ASP A 149 13.25 -6.33 19.35
CA ASP A 149 12.17 -6.71 20.26
C ASP A 149 11.49 -5.47 20.89
N VAL A 150 12.25 -4.44 21.26
CA VAL A 150 11.66 -3.18 21.77
C VAL A 150 10.65 -2.56 20.80
N VAL A 151 10.92 -2.57 19.49
CA VAL A 151 9.98 -2.02 18.52
C VAL A 151 8.76 -2.93 18.40
N LYS A 152 8.94 -4.25 18.45
CA LYS A 152 7.83 -5.20 18.47
C LYS A 152 6.93 -4.98 19.69
N ASP A 153 7.52 -4.89 20.88
CA ASP A 153 6.80 -4.62 22.14
C ASP A 153 6.03 -3.30 22.09
N MET A 154 6.62 -2.26 21.47
CA MET A 154 5.93 -0.99 21.23
C MET A 154 4.70 -1.15 20.33
N LEU A 155 4.82 -1.93 19.25
CA LEU A 155 3.72 -2.14 18.33
C LEU A 155 2.60 -2.97 18.97
N ASP A 156 2.96 -4.04 19.67
CA ASP A 156 2.01 -4.90 20.40
C ASP A 156 1.26 -4.09 21.48
N TRP A 157 1.96 -3.23 22.23
CA TRP A 157 1.34 -2.33 23.19
C TRP A 157 0.38 -1.34 22.51
N VAL A 158 0.78 -0.75 21.38
CA VAL A 158 -0.10 0.16 20.61
C VAL A 158 -1.35 -0.56 20.12
N HIS A 159 -1.22 -1.79 19.61
CA HIS A 159 -2.35 -2.58 19.13
C HIS A 159 -3.30 -2.99 20.26
N ALA A 160 -2.80 -3.17 21.48
CA ALA A 160 -3.64 -3.43 22.64
C ALA A 160 -4.38 -2.18 23.15
N HIS A 161 -3.80 -0.98 23.01
CA HIS A 161 -4.33 0.26 23.61
C HIS A 161 -4.80 1.31 22.59
N PHE A 162 -4.92 0.96 21.31
CA PHE A 162 -5.21 1.95 20.24
C PHE A 162 -6.53 2.70 20.44
N GLN A 163 -7.49 2.15 21.18
CA GLN A 163 -8.79 2.79 21.45
C GLN A 163 -8.70 3.87 22.54
N GLU A 164 -7.59 3.90 23.28
CA GLU A 164 -7.40 4.78 24.42
C GLU A 164 -6.61 6.04 24.05
N LYS A 165 -6.50 6.99 24.99
CA LYS A 165 -5.62 8.15 24.81
C LYS A 165 -4.16 7.74 25.05
N ILE A 166 -3.45 7.43 23.97
CA ILE A 166 -2.03 7.07 24.03
C ILE A 166 -1.16 8.33 24.23
N THR A 167 -0.20 8.25 25.14
CA THR A 167 0.89 9.23 25.29
C THR A 167 2.24 8.52 25.24
N THR A 168 3.30 9.22 24.79
CA THR A 168 4.66 8.67 24.77
C THR A 168 5.15 8.31 26.17
N SER A 169 4.80 9.13 27.18
CA SER A 169 5.15 8.89 28.57
C SER A 169 4.50 7.63 29.13
N GLN A 170 3.24 7.35 28.80
CA GLN A 170 2.56 6.12 29.21
C GLN A 170 3.20 4.88 28.58
N LEU A 171 3.44 4.90 27.27
CA LEU A 171 4.12 3.82 26.56
C LEU A 171 5.52 3.54 27.14
N ALA A 172 6.29 4.60 27.42
CA ALA A 172 7.61 4.51 28.01
C ALA A 172 7.58 3.88 29.42
N HIS A 173 6.63 4.33 30.24
CA HIS A 173 6.41 3.78 31.58
C HIS A 173 6.06 2.29 31.53
N ASP A 174 5.10 1.90 30.72
CA ASP A 174 4.57 0.53 30.69
C ASP A 174 5.56 -0.48 30.12
N LEU A 175 6.42 -0.05 29.19
CA LEU A 175 7.46 -0.88 28.61
C LEU A 175 8.79 -0.82 29.37
N GLY A 176 8.92 0.05 30.39
CA GLY A 176 10.15 0.20 31.17
C GLY A 176 11.31 0.84 30.39
N TYR A 177 11.03 1.68 29.40
CA TYR A 177 12.03 2.36 28.57
C TYR A 177 11.96 3.89 28.74
N SER A 178 13.02 4.59 28.34
CA SER A 178 12.97 6.05 28.24
C SER A 178 12.26 6.49 26.96
N GLU A 179 11.54 7.62 27.01
CA GLU A 179 10.86 8.18 25.83
C GLU A 179 11.83 8.42 24.66
N SER A 180 13.06 8.89 24.96
CA SER A 180 14.09 9.11 23.94
C SER A 180 14.54 7.82 23.26
N TYR A 181 14.65 6.71 24.00
CA TYR A 181 15.00 5.42 23.43
C TYR A 181 13.91 4.90 22.50
N LEU A 182 12.65 4.99 22.93
CA LEU A 182 11.49 4.60 22.12
C LEU A 182 11.38 5.43 20.83
N TYR A 183 11.54 6.76 20.94
CA TYR A 183 11.52 7.66 19.77
C TYR A 183 12.62 7.31 18.75
N GLN A 184 13.84 7.07 19.23
CA GLN A 184 14.96 6.70 18.37
C GLN A 184 14.72 5.35 17.67
N ASN A 185 14.21 4.35 18.38
CA ASN A 185 13.96 3.03 17.81
C ASN A 185 12.83 3.07 16.77
N ILE A 186 11.70 3.71 17.05
CA ILE A 186 10.63 3.84 16.05
C ILE A 186 11.11 4.59 14.81
N LYS A 187 11.80 5.72 14.98
CA LYS A 187 12.27 6.51 13.84
C LYS A 187 13.28 5.75 13.00
N LYS A 188 14.20 5.03 13.65
CA LYS A 188 15.26 4.26 12.98
C LYS A 188 14.70 3.07 12.20
N HIS A 189 13.77 2.33 12.81
CA HIS A 189 13.31 1.04 12.27
C HIS A 189 12.03 1.14 11.44
N LEU A 190 11.11 2.06 11.78
CA LEU A 190 9.84 2.24 11.06
C LEU A 190 9.87 3.42 10.09
N GLN A 191 10.91 4.26 10.14
CA GLN A 191 11.07 5.45 9.28
C GLN A 191 9.88 6.42 9.34
N MET A 192 9.14 6.39 10.45
CA MET A 192 7.97 7.24 10.71
C MET A 192 7.91 7.62 12.19
N THR A 193 6.97 8.50 12.56
CA THR A 193 6.72 8.82 13.96
C THR A 193 5.76 7.80 14.59
N LEU A 194 5.80 7.66 15.91
CA LEU A 194 4.83 6.85 16.66
C LEU A 194 3.39 7.36 16.41
N SER A 195 3.20 8.67 16.37
CA SER A 195 1.90 9.29 16.11
C SER A 195 1.37 8.97 14.71
N ASP A 196 2.24 8.97 13.69
CA ASP A 196 1.84 8.57 12.34
C ASP A 196 1.44 7.09 12.31
N TYR A 197 2.21 6.21 12.97
CA TYR A 197 1.89 4.79 13.06
C TYR A 197 0.53 4.55 13.73
N ILE A 198 0.32 5.12 14.93
CA ILE A 198 -0.95 4.99 15.67
C ILE A 198 -2.12 5.47 14.81
N ASN A 199 -1.98 6.62 14.15
CA ASN A 199 -3.04 7.14 13.30
C ASN A 199 -3.33 6.22 12.11
N GLN A 200 -2.31 5.74 11.39
CA GLN A 200 -2.52 4.81 10.28
C GLN A 200 -3.18 3.50 10.74
N TYR A 201 -2.77 2.97 11.90
CA TYR A 201 -3.41 1.80 12.50
C TYR A 201 -4.88 2.07 12.84
N ARG A 202 -5.19 3.18 13.51
CA ARG A 202 -6.57 3.57 13.82
C ARG A 202 -7.44 3.78 12.58
N ILE A 203 -6.89 4.35 11.51
CA ILE A 203 -7.61 4.48 10.24
C ILE A 203 -7.89 3.10 9.64
N ASN A 204 -6.93 2.17 9.65
CA ASN A 204 -7.19 0.79 9.22
C ASN A 204 -8.33 0.14 10.02
N GLN A 205 -8.29 0.25 11.36
CA GLN A 205 -9.36 -0.26 12.22
C GLN A 205 -10.71 0.43 11.94
N ALA A 206 -10.70 1.72 11.64
CA ALA A 206 -11.91 2.48 11.33
C ALA A 206 -12.57 1.97 10.05
N ILE A 207 -11.78 1.67 9.03
CA ILE A 207 -12.33 1.16 7.77
C ILE A 207 -12.88 -0.26 7.95
N GLN A 208 -12.18 -1.13 8.69
CA GLN A 208 -12.71 -2.45 9.03
C GLN A 208 -14.06 -2.34 9.75
N LEU A 209 -14.16 -1.40 10.69
CA LEU A 209 -15.40 -1.15 11.41
C LEU A 209 -16.51 -0.65 10.48
N MET A 210 -16.20 0.25 9.53
CA MET A 210 -17.15 0.70 8.52
C MET A 210 -17.64 -0.43 7.61
N GLN A 211 -16.77 -1.38 7.25
CA GLN A 211 -17.15 -2.54 6.45
C GLN A 211 -18.04 -3.52 7.22
N LYS A 212 -17.73 -3.74 8.50
CA LYS A 212 -18.48 -4.65 9.36
C LYS A 212 -19.84 -4.07 9.77
N GLU A 213 -19.90 -2.76 9.99
CA GLU A 213 -21.09 -2.05 10.46
C GLU A 213 -21.32 -0.77 9.62
N PRO A 214 -21.85 -0.90 8.38
CA PRO A 214 -22.02 0.21 7.44
C PRO A 214 -22.91 1.36 7.94
N ASP A 215 -23.81 1.07 8.88
CA ASP A 215 -24.77 2.05 9.42
C ASP A 215 -24.17 2.93 10.53
N LEU A 216 -22.98 2.62 11.05
CA LEU A 216 -22.37 3.41 12.11
C LEU A 216 -22.11 4.85 11.67
N MET A 217 -22.49 5.79 12.51
CA MET A 217 -22.22 7.20 12.25
C MET A 217 -20.72 7.48 12.36
N VAL A 218 -20.22 8.44 11.57
CA VAL A 218 -18.78 8.75 11.51
C VAL A 218 -18.19 9.07 12.89
N TYR A 219 -18.95 9.72 13.77
CA TYR A 219 -18.49 10.02 15.13
C TYR A 219 -18.33 8.75 15.99
N GLN A 220 -19.21 7.75 15.83
CA GLN A 220 -19.13 6.49 16.56
C GLN A 220 -17.91 5.68 16.13
N ILE A 221 -17.61 5.71 14.82
CA ILE A 221 -16.40 5.07 14.29
C ILE A 221 -15.14 5.75 14.83
N ALA A 222 -15.10 7.08 14.83
CA ALA A 222 -13.99 7.85 15.36
C ALA A 222 -13.72 7.53 16.84
N GLU A 223 -14.78 7.49 17.65
CA GLU A 223 -14.71 7.14 19.07
C GLU A 223 -14.23 5.69 19.29
N ALA A 224 -14.77 4.73 18.53
CA ALA A 224 -14.40 3.31 18.62
C ALA A 224 -12.93 3.02 18.28
N VAL A 225 -12.27 3.91 17.54
CA VAL A 225 -10.82 3.82 17.24
C VAL A 225 -9.97 4.78 18.07
N GLY A 226 -10.53 5.40 19.10
CA GLY A 226 -9.79 6.25 20.04
C GLY A 226 -9.48 7.67 19.53
N ILE A 227 -10.26 8.18 18.58
CA ILE A 227 -10.15 9.54 18.05
C ILE A 227 -11.43 10.33 18.38
N TYR A 228 -11.44 10.94 19.56
CA TYR A 228 -12.60 11.66 20.10
C TYR A 228 -12.85 13.03 19.44
N ASP A 229 -11.86 13.62 18.76
CA ASP A 229 -12.04 14.85 17.98
C ASP A 229 -12.39 14.50 16.53
N TYR A 230 -13.66 14.71 16.17
CA TYR A 230 -14.19 14.47 14.83
C TYR A 230 -13.42 15.22 13.72
N ARG A 231 -13.04 16.49 13.95
CA ARG A 231 -12.32 17.30 12.94
C ARG A 231 -10.89 16.80 12.77
N TYR A 232 -10.29 16.32 13.85
CA TYR A 232 -8.99 15.65 13.77
C TYR A 232 -9.11 14.31 13.04
N PHE A 233 -10.13 13.50 13.35
CA PHE A 233 -10.38 12.23 12.67
C PHE A 233 -10.50 12.40 11.16
N ASP A 234 -11.38 13.30 10.70
CA ASP A 234 -11.58 13.51 9.25
C ASP A 234 -10.33 14.07 8.57
N ARG A 235 -9.56 14.94 9.26
CA ARG A 235 -8.28 15.45 8.76
C ARG A 235 -7.23 14.33 8.62
N VAL A 236 -7.15 13.44 9.60
CA VAL A 236 -6.22 12.29 9.59
C VAL A 236 -6.64 11.28 8.53
N PHE A 237 -7.92 10.98 8.42
CA PHE A 237 -8.48 10.09 7.41
C PHE A 237 -8.17 10.64 6.00
N LYS A 238 -8.44 11.93 5.76
CA LYS A 238 -8.13 12.60 4.49
C LYS A 238 -6.64 12.69 4.19
N LYS A 239 -5.80 12.90 5.22
CA LYS A 239 -4.33 12.89 5.06
C LYS A 239 -3.84 11.58 4.45
N TYR A 240 -4.40 10.44 4.85
CA TYR A 240 -3.91 9.13 4.44
C TYR A 240 -4.66 8.50 3.27
N LEU A 241 -5.96 8.76 3.13
CA LEU A 241 -6.80 8.16 2.08
C LEU A 241 -7.20 9.15 0.98
N GLY A 242 -6.82 10.42 1.11
CA GLY A 242 -7.12 11.46 0.11
C GLY A 242 -8.58 11.93 0.08
N GLN A 243 -9.49 11.27 0.78
CA GLN A 243 -10.91 11.60 0.84
C GLN A 243 -11.44 11.70 2.28
N THR A 244 -12.63 12.29 2.45
CA THR A 244 -13.30 12.38 3.76
C THR A 244 -13.91 11.03 4.12
N VAL A 245 -14.18 10.82 5.41
CA VAL A 245 -14.82 9.57 5.87
C VAL A 245 -16.19 9.38 5.21
N LYS A 246 -16.95 10.47 5.08
CA LYS A 246 -18.27 10.45 4.45
C LYS A 246 -18.20 10.02 2.99
N ALA A 247 -17.29 10.62 2.21
CA ALA A 247 -17.10 10.26 0.80
C ALA A 247 -16.70 8.79 0.66
N PHE A 248 -15.80 8.32 1.53
CA PHE A 248 -15.37 6.93 1.55
C PHE A 248 -16.55 5.95 1.78
N LYS A 249 -17.44 6.26 2.74
CA LYS A 249 -18.64 5.44 3.01
C LYS A 249 -19.60 5.40 1.82
N GLU A 250 -19.85 6.55 1.18
CA GLU A 250 -20.74 6.64 0.01
C GLU A 250 -20.19 5.90 -1.22
N GLU A 251 -18.87 5.88 -1.40
CA GLU A 251 -18.25 5.22 -2.54
C GLU A 251 -18.15 3.70 -2.37
N HIS A 252 -17.87 3.24 -1.15
CA HIS A 252 -17.45 1.86 -0.89
C HIS A 252 -18.48 1.00 -0.14
N LEU A 253 -19.54 1.58 0.43
CA LEU A 253 -20.45 0.86 1.33
C LEU A 253 -21.95 1.01 1.01
N THR A 254 -22.35 1.90 0.08
CA THR A 254 -23.77 2.15 -0.23
C THR A 254 -24.25 1.56 -1.57
N LYS A 255 -23.58 0.54 -2.13
CA LYS A 255 -23.92 -0.03 -3.46
C LYS A 255 -24.86 -1.25 -3.46
N ASP A 256 -25.51 -1.61 -2.35
CA ASP A 256 -26.39 -2.79 -2.28
C ASP A 256 -27.90 -2.51 -2.06
N THR A 257 -28.42 -1.32 -2.40
CA THR A 257 -29.86 -1.03 -2.23
C THR A 257 -30.67 -0.84 -3.52
N ASP A 258 -30.16 -1.18 -4.70
CA ASP A 258 -30.97 -1.12 -5.93
C ASP A 258 -30.70 -2.32 -6.84
N GLY A 259 -31.39 -3.43 -6.57
CA GLY A 259 -31.26 -4.66 -7.37
C GLY A 259 -32.31 -5.75 -7.12
N SER A 260 -33.32 -5.51 -6.29
CA SER A 260 -34.43 -6.43 -6.10
C SER A 260 -35.76 -5.69 -6.21
N MET A 261 -36.06 -5.20 -7.41
CA MET A 261 -37.43 -5.09 -7.92
C MET A 261 -37.39 -5.22 -9.43
N SER A 262 -37.72 -6.41 -9.93
CA SER A 262 -38.54 -6.72 -11.12
C SER A 262 -38.33 -8.17 -11.53
#